data_AF-A0A8S3XLI7-F1
#
_entry.id   AF-A0A8S3XLI7-F1
#
_cell.length_a   1.000
_cell.length_b   1.000
_cell.length_c   1.000
_cell.angle_alpha   90.00
_cell.angle_beta   90.00
_cell.angle_gamma   90.00
#
_symmetry.space_group_name_H-M   'P 1'
#
loop_
_entity.id
_entity.type
_entity.pdbx_description
1 polymer ?
#
loop_
_entity_poly.entity_id
_entity_poly.type
_entity_poly.pdbx_seq_one_letter_code
_entity_poly.pdbx_strand_id
1 'polypeptide(L)'
;MTELDRKKPFSSLEKDLFLNIIQKYDTILTCKQTNATSALKKKQSWEKIEEEFNESSIVTQKASTKQLIKLWYYEGKSKGV
;
A
#
# COMPACT_ATOMS: atom_id res chain seq x y z
N MET A 1 -1.36 17.54 -26.62
CA MET A 1 -0.40 16.91 -25.70
C MET A 1 -1.17 16.62 -24.43
N THR A 2 -1.50 15.36 -24.17
CA THR A 2 -2.25 14.97 -22.97
C THR A 2 -1.29 14.94 -21.80
N GLU A 3 -1.28 16.01 -21.00
CA GLU A 3 -0.73 16.01 -19.65
C GLU A 3 -1.56 15.03 -18.81
N LEU A 4 -1.24 13.75 -18.96
CA LEU A 4 -1.65 12.72 -18.03
C LEU A 4 -1.10 13.15 -16.67
N ASP A 5 -1.99 13.68 -15.83
CA ASP A 5 -1.96 13.70 -14.37
C ASP A 5 -0.82 12.82 -13.83
N ARG A 6 0.40 13.38 -13.83
CA ARG A 6 1.56 12.72 -13.24
C ARG A 6 1.39 12.95 -11.75
N LYS A 7 0.46 12.20 -11.15
CA LYS A 7 0.35 12.05 -9.70
C LYS A 7 1.76 11.94 -9.15
N LYS A 8 2.12 12.85 -8.25
CA LYS A 8 3.49 12.97 -7.75
C LYS A 8 3.93 11.59 -7.24
N PRO A 9 5.17 11.16 -7.55
CA PRO A 9 5.71 9.97 -6.92
C PRO A 9 5.65 10.16 -5.40
N PHE A 10 5.27 9.10 -4.69
CA PHE A 10 5.29 9.10 -3.23
C PHE A 10 6.69 9.51 -2.74
N SER A 11 6.72 10.48 -1.83
CA SER A 11 7.95 10.94 -1.20
C SER A 11 8.57 9.82 -0.38
N SER A 12 9.88 9.87 -0.15
CA SER A 12 10.58 8.85 0.64
C SER A 12 9.95 8.62 2.02
N LEU A 13 9.47 9.70 2.67
CA LEU A 13 8.75 9.62 3.95
C LEU A 13 7.40 8.91 3.83
N GLU A 14 6.65 9.18 2.77
CA GLU A 14 5.37 8.51 2.49
C GLU A 14 5.61 7.01 2.24
N LYS A 15 6.65 6.67 1.48
CA LYS A 15 7.04 5.28 1.26
C LYS A 15 7.46 4.58 2.55
N ASP A 16 8.25 5.23 3.40
CA ASP A 16 8.71 4.66 4.67
C ASP A 16 7.53 4.40 5.62
N LEU A 17 6.64 5.39 5.76
CA LEU A 17 5.39 5.24 6.49
C LEU A 17 4.56 4.08 5.94
N PHE A 18 4.38 4.03 4.62
CA PHE A 18 3.63 2.96 3.97
C PHE A 18 4.23 1.59 4.24
N LEU A 19 5.55 1.44 4.13
CA LEU A 19 6.26 0.19 4.43
C LEU A 19 6.10 -0.21 5.89
N ASN A 20 6.18 0.75 6.83
CA ASN A 20 5.96 0.49 8.25
C ASN A 20 4.53 0.01 8.53
N ILE A 21 3.51 0.62 7.90
CA ILE A 21 2.12 0.16 8.01
C ILE A 21 2.01 -1.25 7.41
N ILE A 22 2.50 -1.46 6.18
CA ILE A 22 2.49 -2.78 5.51
C ILE A 22 3.14 -3.86 6.36
N GLN A 23 4.26 -3.58 7.03
CA GLN A 23 4.92 -4.57 7.89
C GLN A 23 4.01 -5.06 9.03
N LYS A 24 3.12 -4.22 9.57
CA LYS A 24 2.12 -4.64 10.56
C LYS A 24 1.11 -5.62 9.99
N TYR A 25 0.76 -5.46 8.71
CA TYR A 25 -0.21 -6.30 8.00
C TYR A 25 0.46 -7.41 7.17
N ASP A 26 1.79 -7.50 7.16
CA ASP A 26 2.56 -8.44 6.34
C ASP A 26 2.11 -9.86 6.58
N THR A 27 1.92 -10.26 7.85
CA THR A 27 1.41 -11.58 8.25
C THR A 27 0.09 -11.95 7.56
N ILE A 28 -0.79 -10.98 7.32
CA ILE A 28 -2.09 -11.18 6.66
C ILE A 28 -1.92 -11.19 5.13
N LEU A 29 -1.05 -10.32 4.60
CA LEU A 29 -0.77 -10.21 3.17
C LEU A 29 0.01 -11.42 2.63
N THR A 30 1.01 -11.89 3.36
CA THR A 30 1.86 -13.05 3.06
C THR A 30 1.21 -14.39 3.41
N CYS A 31 0.06 -14.37 4.08
CA CYS A 31 -0.72 -15.57 4.35
C CYS A 31 -1.06 -16.28 3.03
N LYS A 32 -0.45 -17.46 2.80
CA LYS A 32 -0.64 -18.30 1.61
C LYS A 32 -1.98 -19.04 1.58
N GLN A 33 -2.81 -18.87 2.61
CA GLN A 33 -4.14 -19.47 2.63
C GLN A 33 -5.06 -18.78 1.60
N THR A 34 -5.58 -19.55 0.67
CA THR A 34 -6.48 -19.11 -0.41
C THR A 34 -7.96 -19.35 -0.06
N ASN A 35 -8.32 -19.21 1.21
CA ASN A 35 -9.71 -19.34 1.64
C ASN A 35 -10.47 -18.04 1.34
N ALA A 36 -11.78 -18.11 1.06
CA ALA A 36 -12.61 -16.92 0.82
C ALA A 36 -12.49 -15.87 1.94
N THR A 37 -12.37 -16.33 3.19
CA THR A 37 -12.12 -15.50 4.37
C THR A 37 -10.76 -14.80 4.33
N SER A 38 -9.72 -15.45 3.81
CA SER A 38 -8.38 -14.87 3.67
C SER A 38 -8.35 -13.77 2.60
N ALA A 39 -9.04 -14.00 1.47
CA ALA A 39 -9.22 -12.97 0.45
C ALA A 39 -9.94 -11.73 1.00
N LEU A 40 -11.00 -11.93 1.79
CA LEU A 40 -11.71 -10.85 2.47
C LEU A 40 -10.80 -10.12 3.46
N LYS A 41 -10.05 -10.85 4.29
CA LYS A 41 -9.09 -10.26 5.25
C LYS A 41 -8.01 -9.43 4.56
N LYS A 42 -7.47 -9.90 3.42
CA LYS A 42 -6.51 -9.14 2.61
C LYS A 42 -7.14 -7.84 2.11
N LYS A 43 -8.35 -7.90 1.57
CA LYS A 43 -9.08 -6.70 1.13
C LYS A 43 -9.29 -5.71 2.28
N GLN A 44 -9.80 -6.18 3.42
CA GLN A 44 -10.00 -5.34 4.61
C GLN A 44 -8.68 -4.76 5.15
N SER A 45 -7.59 -5.52 5.07
CA SER A 45 -6.27 -5.03 5.47
C SER A 45 -5.82 -3.89 4.57
N TRP A 46 -6.01 -4.00 3.25
CA TRP A 46 -5.72 -2.93 2.31
C TRP A 46 -6.56 -1.67 2.55
N GLU A 47 -7.85 -1.82 2.85
CA GLU A 47 -8.73 -0.70 3.21
C GLU A 47 -8.22 0.01 4.49
N LYS A 48 -7.80 -0.75 5.51
CA LYS A 48 -7.18 -0.19 6.71
C LYS A 48 -5.84 0.49 6.45
N ILE A 49 -5.00 -0.10 5.60
CA ILE A 49 -3.71 0.50 5.22
C ILE A 49 -3.96 1.82 4.49
N GLU A 50 -4.94 1.88 3.60
CA GLU A 50 -5.35 3.11 2.93
C GLU A 50 -5.79 4.19 3.92
N GLU A 51 -6.64 3.82 4.88
CA GLU A 51 -7.13 4.71 5.91
C GLU A 51 -5.99 5.24 6.80
N GLU A 52 -5.18 4.35 7.40
CA GLU A 52 -4.04 4.76 8.25
C GLU A 52 -3.01 5.62 7.49
N PHE A 53 -2.76 5.29 6.22
CA PHE A 53 -1.88 6.09 5.38
C PHE A 53 -2.49 7.48 5.18
N ASN A 54 -3.74 7.58 4.75
CA ASN A 54 -4.39 8.85 4.47
C ASN A 54 -4.68 9.71 5.71
N GLU A 55 -4.81 9.10 6.89
CA GLU A 55 -4.93 9.80 8.18
C GLU A 55 -3.58 10.31 8.70
N SER A 56 -2.47 9.78 8.20
CA SER A 56 -1.14 10.20 8.67
C SER A 56 -0.81 11.62 8.20
N SER A 57 -0.38 12.47 9.13
CA SER A 57 0.01 13.86 8.83
C SER A 57 1.21 14.00 7.89
N ILE A 58 1.96 12.91 7.66
CA ILE A 58 3.09 12.84 6.71
C ILE A 58 2.58 12.80 5.26
N VAL A 59 1.35 12.31 5.04
CA VAL A 59 0.81 12.11 3.71
C VAL A 59 0.34 13.43 3.13
N THR A 60 1.03 13.85 2.08
CA THR A 60 0.74 15.09 1.38
C THR A 60 -0.35 14.91 0.32
N GLN A 61 -0.48 13.68 -0.20
CA GLN A 61 -1.49 13.34 -1.17
C GLN A 61 -2.17 12.01 -0.82
N LYS A 62 -3.50 12.05 -0.68
CA LYS A 62 -4.27 10.85 -0.42
C LYS A 62 -4.05 9.78 -1.49
N ALA A 63 -3.65 8.60 -1.06
CA ALA A 63 -3.49 7.43 -1.91
C ALA A 63 -4.75 6.57 -1.85
N SER A 64 -5.11 5.99 -2.99
CA SER A 64 -6.11 4.93 -3.01
C SER A 64 -5.42 3.56 -2.95
N THR A 65 -6.14 2.56 -2.48
CA THR A 65 -5.71 1.16 -2.33
C THR A 65 -4.99 0.66 -3.58
N LYS A 66 -5.48 0.99 -4.78
CA LYS A 66 -4.82 0.62 -6.05
C LYS A 66 -3.41 1.20 -6.19
N GLN A 67 -3.20 2.45 -5.75
CA GLN A 67 -1.88 3.09 -5.79
C GLN A 67 -0.94 2.48 -4.76
N LEU A 68 -1.45 2.15 -3.57
CA LEU A 68 -0.68 1.52 -2.50
C LEU A 68 -0.27 0.09 -2.87
N ILE A 69 -1.17 -0.70 -3.46
CA ILE A 69 -0.85 -2.03 -4.01
C ILE A 69 0.23 -1.91 -5.10
N LYS A 70 0.11 -0.91 -5.98
CA LYS A 70 1.11 -0.67 -7.02
C LYS A 70 2.46 -0.32 -6.39
N LEU A 71 2.48 0.61 -5.42
CA LEU A 71 3.67 0.98 -4.68
C LEU A 71 4.32 -0.24 -4.01
N TRP A 72 3.55 -1.07 -3.32
CA TRP A 72 4.03 -2.31 -2.71
C TRP A 72 4.62 -3.28 -3.72
N TYR A 73 4.02 -3.42 -4.91
CA TYR A 73 4.57 -4.27 -5.95
C TYR A 73 5.91 -3.75 -6.50
N TYR A 74 6.06 -2.43 -6.67
CA TYR A 74 7.33 -1.82 -7.10
C TYR A 74 8.41 -1.88 -6.03
N GLU A 75 8.09 -1.53 -4.79
CA GLU A 75 9.03 -1.54 -3.66
C GLU A 75 9.38 -3.00 -3.26
N GLY A 76 8.41 -3.91 -3.33
CA GLY A 76 8.59 -5.35 -3.09
C GLY A 76 9.44 -6.03 -4.16
N LYS A 77 9.33 -5.65 -5.45
CA LYS A 77 10.25 -6.13 -6.50
C LYS A 77 11.70 -5.70 -6.30
N SER A 78 11.94 -4.61 -5.56
CA SER A 78 13.29 -4.13 -5.27
C SER A 78 13.99 -4.99 -4.20
N LYS A 79 13.22 -5.75 -3.39
CA LYS A 79 13.74 -6.78 -2.48
C LYS A 79 13.38 -8.15 -3.04
N GLY A 80 14.20 -8.61 -3.98
CA GLY A 80 14.08 -9.95 -4.57
C GLY A 80 13.86 -11.03 -3.52
N VAL A 81 12.67 -11.64 -3.60
CA VAL A 81 12.38 -13.00 -3.14
C VAL A 81 12.07 -13.82 -4.38
#